data_AF-A0A8S2NYQ0-F1
#
_entry.id   AF-A0A8S2NYQ0-F1
#
_cell.length_a   1.000
_cell.length_b   1.000
_cell.length_c   1.000
_cell.angle_alpha   90.00
_cell.angle_beta   90.00
_cell.angle_gamma   90.00
#
_symmetry.space_group_name_H-M   'P 1'
#
loop_
_entity.id
_entity.type
_entity.pdbx_description
1 polymer ?
#
loop_
_entity_poly.entity_id
_entity_poly.type
_entity_poly.pdbx_seq_one_letter_code
_entity_poly.pdbx_strand_id
1 'polypeptide(L)'
;MPEESIKVAVRLRPFNQREKDRNAKLIIKMQGKSTFITDPKAPHDEPKQFSFDYSYWSHDGFVELPSGILEADNSLSPYASQKHVFDDLGRDVLKNAFDGNNKRFN
;
A
#
# COMPACT_ATOMS: atom_id res chain seq x y z
N MET A 1 11.36 19.23 20.24
CA MET A 1 12.32 18.25 19.69
C MET A 1 11.71 17.70 18.42
N PRO A 2 12.43 17.57 17.29
CA PRO A 2 11.84 16.87 16.15
C PRO A 2 11.79 15.39 16.54
N GLU A 3 10.59 14.89 16.85
CA GLU A 3 10.38 13.47 17.08
C GLU A 3 10.66 12.74 15.77
N GLU A 4 11.77 12.01 15.72
CA GLU A 4 11.99 10.98 14.71
C GLU A 4 11.03 9.82 14.98
N SER A 5 9.77 10.02 14.60
CA SER A 5 8.75 8.99 14.66
C SER A 5 8.93 8.03 13.48
N ILE A 6 9.13 6.75 13.79
CA ILE A 6 9.16 5.67 12.80
C ILE A 6 7.79 5.61 12.16
N LYS A 7 7.72 5.86 10.84
CA LYS A 7 6.50 5.68 10.05
C LYS A 7 6.51 4.30 9.42
N VAL A 8 5.43 3.54 9.60
CA VAL A 8 5.24 2.22 9.02
C VAL A 8 4.16 2.28 7.95
N ALA A 9 4.52 1.87 6.73
CA ALA A 9 3.61 1.78 5.60
C ALA A 9 3.57 0.36 5.04
N VAL A 10 2.37 -0.10 4.69
CA VAL A 10 2.16 -1.37 3.99
C VAL A 10 1.57 -1.12 2.61
N ARG A 11 1.96 -1.92 1.61
CA ARG A 11 1.44 -1.82 0.24
C ARG A 11 1.03 -3.18 -0.29
N LEU A 12 -0.23 -3.32 -0.71
CA LEU A 12 -0.74 -4.53 -1.33
C LEU A 12 -0.55 -4.48 -2.84
N ARG A 13 0.22 -5.43 -3.40
CA ARG A 13 0.46 -5.53 -4.86
C ARG A 13 -0.64 -6.32 -5.59
N PRO A 14 -0.76 -6.17 -6.93
CA PRO A 14 -1.57 -7.06 -7.74
C PRO A 14 -1.05 -8.51 -7.67
N PHE A 15 -1.92 -9.45 -8.03
CA PHE A 15 -1.50 -10.85 -8.20
C PHE A 15 -0.45 -10.99 -9.29
N ASN A 16 0.58 -11.76 -8.99
CA ASN A 16 1.58 -12.20 -9.97
C ASN A 16 0.98 -13.31 -10.85
N GLN A 17 1.69 -13.66 -11.94
CA GLN A 17 1.20 -14.64 -12.90
C GLN A 17 0.89 -15.99 -12.24
N ARG A 18 1.78 -16.48 -11.35
CA ARG A 18 1.60 -17.73 -10.62
C ARG A 18 0.35 -17.74 -9.72
N GLU A 19 0.03 -16.63 -9.08
CA GLU A 19 -1.15 -16.47 -8.23
C GLU A 19 -2.43 -16.49 -9.06
N LYS A 20 -2.41 -15.83 -10.24
CA LYS A 20 -3.51 -15.89 -11.21
C LYS A 20 -3.71 -17.31 -11.76
N ASP A 21 -2.63 -17.98 -12.17
CA ASP A 21 -2.67 -19.33 -12.74
C ASP A 21 -3.20 -20.37 -11.73
N ARG A 22 -3.09 -20.10 -10.43
CA ARG A 22 -3.55 -20.97 -9.34
C ARG A 22 -4.91 -20.54 -8.76
N ASN A 23 -5.58 -19.55 -9.34
CA ASN A 23 -6.81 -18.96 -8.78
C ASN A 23 -6.68 -18.63 -7.29
N ALA A 24 -5.57 -17.98 -6.91
CA ALA A 24 -5.35 -17.57 -5.53
C ALA A 24 -6.46 -16.63 -5.06
N LYS A 25 -6.94 -16.84 -3.83
CA LYS A 25 -7.97 -15.98 -3.23
C LYS A 25 -7.33 -14.76 -2.59
N LEU A 26 -7.96 -13.60 -2.79
CA LEU A 26 -7.58 -12.38 -2.10
C LEU A 26 -8.07 -12.46 -0.65
N ILE A 27 -7.12 -12.42 0.29
CA ILE A 27 -7.38 -12.52 1.73
C ILE A 27 -7.09 -11.22 2.49
N ILE A 28 -6.67 -10.19 1.78
CA ILE A 28 -6.32 -8.89 2.35
C ILE A 28 -7.43 -7.90 2.02
N LYS A 29 -7.88 -7.15 3.02
CA LYS A 29 -8.76 -6.00 2.86
C LYS A 29 -8.12 -4.81 3.57
N MET A 30 -8.13 -3.64 2.95
CA MET A 30 -7.62 -2.41 3.56
C MET A 30 -8.74 -1.38 3.68
N GLN A 31 -8.80 -0.69 4.82
CA GLN A 31 -9.73 0.41 5.05
C GLN A 31 -9.01 1.52 5.81
N GLY A 32 -8.69 2.60 5.10
CA GLY A 32 -7.90 3.70 5.65
C GLY A 32 -6.53 3.21 6.12
N LYS A 33 -6.27 3.29 7.43
CA LYS A 33 -5.03 2.87 8.08
C LYS A 33 -5.04 1.41 8.58
N SER A 34 -6.20 0.76 8.51
CA SER A 34 -6.39 -0.60 8.99
C SER A 34 -6.29 -1.60 7.84
N THR A 35 -5.47 -2.64 8.04
CA THR A 35 -5.34 -3.80 7.15
C THR A 35 -5.91 -5.04 7.84
N PHE A 36 -6.79 -5.74 7.16
CA PHE A 36 -7.46 -6.95 7.62
C PHE A 36 -6.97 -8.15 6.83
N ILE A 37 -6.63 -9.24 7.54
CA ILE A 37 -6.15 -10.49 6.97
C ILE A 37 -7.11 -11.61 7.36
N THR A 38 -7.75 -12.23 6.38
CA THR A 38 -8.63 -13.39 6.59
C THR A 38 -7.84 -14.69 6.45
N ASP A 39 -8.07 -15.65 7.35
CA ASP A 39 -7.48 -16.99 7.19
C ASP A 39 -8.27 -17.79 6.13
N PRO A 40 -7.66 -18.23 5.03
CA PRO A 40 -8.35 -19.03 4.02
C PRO A 40 -8.82 -20.40 4.53
N LYS A 41 -8.27 -20.90 5.64
CA LYS A 41 -8.69 -22.17 6.28
C LYS A 41 -9.89 -22.01 7.22
N ALA A 42 -10.10 -20.80 7.74
CA ALA A 42 -11.18 -20.47 8.66
C ALA A 42 -11.90 -19.18 8.22
N PRO A 43 -12.66 -19.22 7.11
CA PRO A 43 -13.29 -18.02 6.54
C PRO A 43 -14.41 -17.42 7.40
N HIS A 44 -14.88 -18.14 8.42
CA HIS A 44 -15.89 -17.67 9.37
C HIS A 44 -15.28 -16.96 10.59
N ASP A 45 -13.97 -17.08 10.79
CA ASP A 45 -13.30 -16.39 11.89
C ASP A 45 -13.14 -14.90 11.58
N GLU A 46 -13.07 -14.10 12.64
CA GLU A 46 -12.90 -12.66 12.51
C GLU A 46 -11.53 -12.35 11.87
N PRO A 47 -11.49 -11.50 10.83
CA PRO A 47 -10.24 -11.13 10.18
C PRO A 47 -9.26 -10.49 11.17
N LYS A 48 -7.98 -10.86 11.09
CA LYS A 48 -6.94 -10.22 11.91
C LYS A 48 -6.72 -8.80 11.44
N GLN A 49 -6.98 -7.83 12.32
CA GLN A 49 -6.78 -6.41 12.06
C GLN A 49 -5.39 -5.95 12.50
N PHE A 50 -4.73 -5.20 11.64
CA PHE A 50 -3.47 -4.50 11.89
C PHE A 50 -3.63 -3.03 11.54
N SER A 51 -3.03 -2.14 12.34
CA SER A 51 -3.07 -0.70 12.11
C SER A 51 -1.67 -0.19 11.80
N PHE A 52 -1.55 0.59 10.73
CA PHE A 52 -0.29 1.18 10.27
C PHE A 52 -0.44 2.69 10.08
N ASP A 53 0.66 3.42 9.89
CA ASP A 53 0.58 4.85 9.56
C ASP A 53 -0.04 5.04 8.18
N TYR A 54 0.31 4.16 7.23
CA TYR A 54 -0.23 4.13 5.87
C TYR A 54 -0.52 2.70 5.41
N SER A 55 -1.67 2.48 4.80
CA SER A 55 -2.01 1.23 4.12
C SER A 55 -2.42 1.53 2.68
N TYR A 56 -1.54 1.17 1.73
CA TYR A 56 -1.69 1.45 0.31
C TYR A 56 -2.25 0.24 -0.42
N TRP A 57 -3.41 0.42 -1.05
CA TRP A 57 -4.00 -0.58 -1.91
C TRP A 57 -3.52 -0.38 -3.35
N SER A 58 -2.74 -1.31 -3.89
CA SER A 58 -2.34 -1.29 -5.30
C SER A 58 -2.76 -2.56 -6.03
N HIS A 59 -3.79 -3.26 -5.55
CA HIS A 59 -4.18 -4.57 -6.08
C HIS A 59 -5.04 -4.47 -7.35
N ASP A 60 -6.03 -3.57 -7.35
CA ASP A 60 -6.98 -3.33 -8.43
C ASP A 60 -7.39 -1.85 -8.48
N GLY A 61 -8.36 -1.52 -9.33
CA GLY A 61 -8.89 -0.15 -9.45
C GLY A 61 -7.95 0.81 -10.16
N PHE A 62 -7.03 0.31 -10.98
CA PHE A 62 -6.14 1.14 -11.79
C PHE A 62 -6.31 0.86 -13.28
N VAL A 63 -6.00 1.89 -14.07
CA VAL A 63 -5.88 1.83 -15.52
C VAL A 63 -4.43 2.09 -15.89
N GLU A 64 -3.93 1.32 -16.86
CA GLU A 64 -2.63 1.55 -17.46
C GLU A 64 -2.77 2.54 -18.60
N LEU A 65 -2.14 3.71 -18.46
CA LEU A 65 -2.08 4.70 -19.53
C LEU A 65 -1.11 4.24 -20.63
N PRO A 66 -1.26 4.74 -21.88
CA PRO A 66 -0.31 4.46 -22.96
C PRO A 66 1.14 4.81 -22.65
N SER A 67 1.37 5.68 -21.66
CA SER A 67 2.69 6.04 -21.14
C SER A 67 3.32 4.99 -20.22
N GLY A 68 2.61 3.88 -19.92
CA GLY A 68 3.03 2.86 -18.95
C GLY A 68 2.83 3.27 -17.49
N ILE A 69 2.10 4.38 -17.25
CA ILE A 69 1.80 4.88 -15.90
C ILE A 69 0.47 4.29 -15.44
N LEU A 70 0.44 3.76 -14.22
CA LEU A 70 -0.78 3.27 -13.59
C LEU A 70 -1.45 4.39 -12.79
N GLU A 71 -2.67 4.75 -13.18
CA GLU A 71 -3.51 5.73 -12.49
C GLU A 71 -4.77 5.09 -11.93
N ALA A 72 -5.38 5.74 -10.95
CA ALA A 72 -6.65 5.31 -10.39
C ALA A 72 -7.72 5.36 -11.50
N ASP A 73 -8.47 4.26 -11.65
CA ASP A 73 -9.53 4.12 -12.66
C ASP A 73 -10.62 5.20 -12.50
N ASN A 74 -10.94 5.56 -11.26
CA ASN A 74 -11.91 6.60 -10.95
C ASN A 74 -11.60 7.24 -9.58
N SER A 75 -12.31 8.33 -9.24
CA SER A 75 -12.11 9.08 -8.00
C SER A 75 -12.48 8.32 -6.72
N LEU A 76 -13.24 7.22 -6.83
CA LEU A 76 -13.60 6.33 -5.72
C LEU A 76 -12.70 5.09 -5.65
N SER A 77 -11.72 4.98 -6.56
CA SER A 77 -10.84 3.84 -6.59
C SER A 77 -9.97 3.79 -5.33
N PRO A 78 -9.83 2.62 -4.68
CA PRO A 78 -8.89 2.45 -3.58
C PRO A 78 -7.42 2.51 -4.03
N TYR A 79 -7.14 2.58 -5.33
CA TYR A 79 -5.78 2.50 -5.85
C TYR A 79 -4.87 3.64 -5.40
N ALA A 80 -3.80 3.28 -4.70
CA ALA A 80 -2.69 4.14 -4.34
C ALA A 80 -1.67 4.18 -5.48
N SER A 81 -1.65 5.29 -6.21
CA SER A 81 -0.68 5.55 -7.28
C SER A 81 0.73 5.76 -6.73
N GLN A 82 1.73 5.56 -7.60
CA GLN A 82 3.13 5.78 -7.22
C GLN A 82 3.40 7.22 -6.78
N LYS A 83 2.66 8.18 -7.37
CA LYS A 83 2.69 9.59 -6.98
C LYS A 83 2.17 9.80 -5.56
N HIS A 84 1.04 9.19 -5.21
CA HIS A 84 0.46 9.28 -3.87
C HIS A 84 1.43 8.76 -2.80
N VAL A 85 2.02 7.58 -3.01
CA VAL A 85 3.03 7.01 -2.09
C VAL A 85 4.25 7.93 -1.95
N PHE A 86 4.71 8.54 -3.06
CA PHE A 86 5.83 9.48 -3.02
C PHE A 86 5.49 10.80 -2.30
N ASP A 87 4.29 11.32 -2.49
CA ASP A 87 3.85 12.55 -1.84
C ASP A 87 3.73 12.36 -0.31
N ASP A 88 3.30 11.19 0.15
CA ASP A 88 3.16 10.86 1.58
C ASP A 88 4.49 10.51 2.28
N LEU A 89 5.32 9.67 1.66
CA LEU A 89 6.54 9.14 2.28
C LEU A 89 7.81 9.72 1.66
N GLY A 90 7.81 9.89 0.34
CA GLY A 90 8.98 10.30 -0.42
C GLY A 90 9.38 11.76 -0.14
N ARG A 91 8.42 12.67 0.00
CA ARG A 91 8.69 14.10 0.30
C ARG A 91 9.39 14.31 1.62
N ASP A 92 8.92 13.63 2.67
CA ASP A 92 9.51 13.72 3.99
C ASP A 92 10.93 13.17 4.00
N VAL A 93 11.18 12.05 3.31
CA VAL A 93 12.53 11.51 3.21
C VAL A 93 13.44 12.40 2.37
N LEU A 94 12.95 12.94 1.25
CA LEU A 94 13.72 13.83 0.41
C LEU A 94 14.12 15.11 1.17
N LYS A 95 13.18 15.73 1.89
CA LYS A 95 13.47 16.91 2.71
C LYS A 95 14.51 16.61 3.78
N ASN A 96 14.38 15.48 4.48
CA ASN A 96 15.36 15.07 5.48
C ASN A 96 16.75 14.82 4.86
N ALA A 97 16.82 14.27 3.64
CA ALA A 97 18.08 14.10 2.93
C ALA A 97 18.73 15.43 2.56
N PHE A 98 17.95 16.43 2.13
CA PHE A 98 18.43 17.80 1.89
C PHE A 98 18.89 18.51 3.17
N ASP A 99 18.24 18.22 4.30
CA ASP A 99 18.59 18.75 5.62
C ASP A 99 19.79 18.01 6.28
N GLY A 100 20.37 17.01 5.59
CA GLY A 100 21.55 16.26 6.06
C GLY A 100 21.27 15.13 7.05
N ASN A 101 20.00 14.75 7.24
CA ASN A 101 19.58 13.66 8.13
C ASN A 101 19.51 12.31 7.40
N ASN A 102 20.03 11.25 8.01
CA ASN A 102 20.02 9.90 7.45
C ASN A 102 18.67 9.20 7.72
N LYS A 103 17.76 9.19 6.74
CA LYS A 103 16.61 8.27 6.73
C LYS A 103 16.84 7.13 5.76
N ARG A 104 16.71 5.90 6.24
CA ARG A 104 16.83 4.67 5.43
C ARG A 104 15.45 4.05 5.26
N PHE A 105 15.06 3.76 4.02
CA PHE A 105 13.99 2.82 3.73
C PHE A 105 14.60 1.41 3.86
N ASN A 106 14.04 0.59 4.75
CA ASN A 106 14.32 -0.85 4.81
C ASN A 106 13.17 -1.62 4.19
#